data_AF-A0A2T1BX88-F1
#
_entry.id   AF-A0A2T1BX88-F1
#
_cell.length_a   1.000
_cell.length_b   1.000
_cell.length_c   1.000
_cell.angle_alpha   90.00
_cell.angle_beta   90.00
_cell.angle_gamma   90.00
#
_symmetry.space_group_name_H-M   'P 1'
#
loop_
_entity.id
_entity.type
_entity.pdbx_description
1 polymer ?
#
loop_
_entity_poly.entity_id
_entity_poly.type
_entity_poly.pdbx_seq_one_letter_code
_entity_poly.pdbx_strand_id
1 'polypeptide(L)'
;MYITQGINHLVAENKCMWLVNAIFSYQPQLRKKPDLVEFQLWELTVDLEKSTAVLTGKADSNLEPSVEQHIEYTDYPEKGAKFYVCDDVLMLPEEY
;
A
#
# COMPACT_ATOMS: atom_id res chain seq x y z
N MET A 1 6.80 -12.15 -3.78
CA MET A 1 6.09 -11.37 -2.76
C MET A 1 4.79 -12.05 -2.47
N TYR A 2 4.39 -12.01 -1.21
CA TYR A 2 3.27 -12.74 -0.66
C TYR A 2 2.25 -11.74 -0.08
N ILE A 3 1.01 -12.18 0.06
CA ILE A 3 -0.05 -11.42 0.72
C ILE A 3 -0.64 -12.28 1.83
N THR A 4 -1.04 -11.66 2.93
CA THR A 4 -1.78 -12.35 3.99
C THR A 4 -3.21 -12.67 3.58
N GLN A 5 -3.88 -13.52 4.36
CA GLN A 5 -5.30 -13.80 4.17
C GLN A 5 -6.15 -12.54 4.38
N GLY A 6 -5.79 -11.66 5.33
CA GLY A 6 -6.48 -10.39 5.54
C GLY A 6 -6.46 -9.50 4.29
N ILE A 7 -5.29 -9.34 3.67
CA ILE A 7 -5.16 -8.58 2.41
C ILE A 7 -5.95 -9.23 1.29
N ASN A 8 -5.83 -10.56 1.12
CA ASN A 8 -6.55 -11.27 0.07
C ASN A 8 -8.07 -11.14 0.21
N HIS A 9 -8.58 -11.17 1.44
CA HIS A 9 -10.00 -10.96 1.73
C HIS A 9 -10.42 -9.53 1.41
N LEU A 10 -9.69 -8.53 1.90
CA LEU A 10 -9.97 -7.11 1.67
C LEU A 10 -10.02 -6.78 0.17
N VAL A 11 -9.06 -7.25 -0.62
CA VAL A 11 -9.05 -6.97 -2.07
C VAL A 11 -10.11 -7.72 -2.85
N ALA A 12 -10.52 -8.91 -2.38
CA ALA A 12 -11.59 -9.68 -2.98
C ALA A 12 -12.96 -9.02 -2.73
N GLU A 13 -13.21 -8.56 -1.50
CA GLU A 13 -14.45 -7.87 -1.13
C GLU A 13 -14.58 -6.51 -1.83
N ASN A 14 -13.50 -5.73 -1.87
CA ASN A 14 -13.49 -4.38 -2.42
C ASN A 14 -13.09 -4.32 -3.90
N LYS A 15 -12.82 -5.47 -4.53
CA LYS A 15 -12.34 -5.59 -5.93
C LYS A 15 -11.12 -4.71 -6.25
N CYS A 16 -10.29 -4.42 -5.25
CA CYS A 16 -9.17 -3.49 -5.36
C CYS A 16 -7.82 -4.19 -5.56
N MET A 17 -7.77 -5.26 -6.39
CA MET A 17 -6.52 -5.97 -6.70
C MET A 17 -5.47 -5.06 -7.34
N TRP A 18 -5.89 -3.96 -7.97
CA TRP A 18 -5.01 -2.93 -8.50
C TRP A 18 -4.08 -2.33 -7.42
N LEU A 19 -4.52 -2.28 -6.16
CA LEU A 19 -3.76 -1.72 -5.04
C LEU A 19 -2.55 -2.58 -4.71
N VAL A 20 -2.75 -3.91 -4.66
CA VAL A 20 -1.65 -4.87 -4.46
C VAL A 20 -0.67 -4.78 -5.62
N ASN A 21 -1.16 -4.74 -6.86
CA ASN A 21 -0.31 -4.58 -8.04
C ASN A 21 0.49 -3.27 -8.00
N ALA A 22 -0.14 -2.16 -7.59
CA ALA A 22 0.52 -0.86 -7.45
C ALA A 22 1.66 -0.93 -6.44
N ILE A 23 1.39 -1.38 -5.21
CA ILE A 23 2.43 -1.56 -4.17
C ILE A 23 3.54 -2.47 -4.68
N PHE A 24 3.18 -3.57 -5.34
CA PHE A 24 4.11 -4.58 -5.83
C PHE A 24 5.04 -4.03 -6.92
N SER A 25 4.53 -3.12 -7.76
CA SER A 25 5.30 -2.49 -8.84
C SER A 25 6.46 -1.62 -8.33
N TYR A 26 6.35 -1.05 -7.13
CA TYR A 26 7.42 -0.22 -6.53
C TYR A 26 8.51 -1.03 -5.83
N GLN A 27 8.26 -2.29 -5.51
CA GLN A 27 9.18 -3.13 -4.72
C GLN A 27 10.57 -3.28 -5.35
N PRO A 28 10.74 -3.45 -6.69
CA PRO A 28 12.06 -3.46 -7.31
C PRO A 28 12.87 -2.16 -7.12
N GLN A 29 12.21 -1.02 -6.97
CA GLN A 29 12.85 0.26 -6.68
C GLN A 29 13.15 0.43 -5.20
N LEU A 30 12.22 0.05 -4.32
CA LEU A 30 12.35 0.23 -2.87
C LEU A 30 13.37 -0.70 -2.25
N ARG A 31 13.52 -1.93 -2.78
CA ARG A 31 14.58 -2.86 -2.35
C ARG A 31 16.02 -2.35 -2.57
N LYS A 32 16.20 -1.28 -3.36
CA LYS A 32 17.51 -0.63 -3.53
C LYS A 32 17.84 0.33 -2.38
N LYS A 33 16.85 0.70 -1.57
CA LYS A 33 16.99 1.61 -0.42
C LYS A 33 17.04 0.78 0.87
N PRO A 34 18.14 0.80 1.63
CA PRO A 34 18.30 -0.05 2.81
C PRO A 34 17.19 0.15 3.85
N ASP A 35 16.72 1.39 4.05
CA ASP A 35 15.67 1.73 5.02
C ASP A 35 14.28 1.17 4.67
N LEU A 36 14.10 0.64 3.46
CA LEU A 36 12.82 0.11 2.95
C LEU A 36 12.89 -1.38 2.62
N VAL A 37 14.04 -2.03 2.87
CA VAL A 37 14.19 -3.47 2.61
C VAL A 37 13.44 -4.28 3.65
N GLU A 38 13.59 -3.94 4.92
CA GLU A 38 13.04 -4.72 6.04
C GLU A 38 11.56 -4.39 6.27
N PHE A 39 11.20 -3.11 6.27
CA PHE A 39 9.84 -2.69 6.59
C PHE A 39 9.41 -1.43 5.83
N GLN A 40 8.16 -1.44 5.36
CA GLN A 40 7.57 -0.33 4.63
C GLN A 40 6.14 -0.08 5.11
N LEU A 41 5.85 1.20 5.37
CA LEU A 41 4.54 1.71 5.68
C LEU A 41 3.88 2.23 4.40
N TRP A 42 2.74 1.64 4.04
CA TRP A 42 1.93 2.07 2.92
C TRP A 42 0.60 2.63 3.41
N GLU A 43 0.23 3.81 2.90
CA GLU A 43 -1.03 4.47 3.24
C GLU A 43 -1.74 4.89 1.96
N LEU A 44 -2.98 4.44 1.81
CA LEU A 44 -3.90 4.85 0.77
C LEU A 44 -4.85 5.90 1.36
N THR A 45 -4.90 7.08 0.77
CA THR A 45 -5.89 8.11 1.07
C THR A 45 -6.83 8.26 -0.11
N VAL A 46 -8.13 8.17 0.11
CA VAL A 46 -9.16 8.22 -0.94
C VAL A 46 -10.04 9.44 -0.75
N ASP A 47 -10.18 10.20 -1.83
CA ASP A 47 -11.19 11.25 -1.99
C ASP A 47 -12.44 10.60 -2.60
N LEU A 48 -13.42 10.31 -1.73
CA LEU A 48 -14.68 9.67 -2.12
C LEU A 48 -15.56 10.57 -3.00
N GLU A 49 -15.39 11.90 -2.94
CA GLU A 49 -16.19 12.82 -3.76
C GLU A 49 -15.72 12.79 -5.21
N LYS A 50 -14.40 12.69 -5.42
CA LYS A 50 -13.78 12.66 -6.76
C LYS A 50 -13.47 11.25 -7.25
N SER A 51 -13.65 10.24 -6.41
CA SER A 51 -13.20 8.86 -6.66
C SER A 51 -11.71 8.79 -7.02
N THR A 52 -10.89 9.67 -6.44
CA THR A 52 -9.43 9.71 -6.63
C THR A 52 -8.73 9.20 -5.39
N ALA A 53 -7.49 8.73 -5.50
CA ALA A 53 -6.70 8.34 -4.34
C ALA A 53 -5.23 8.75 -4.45
N VAL A 54 -4.55 8.76 -3.31
CA VAL A 54 -3.11 8.94 -3.20
C VAL A 54 -2.57 7.77 -2.40
N LEU A 55 -1.68 6.99 -3.02
CA LEU A 55 -0.95 5.91 -2.38
C LEU A 55 0.44 6.40 -2.03
N THR A 56 0.79 6.33 -0.75
CA THR A 56 2.11 6.72 -0.25
C THR A 56 2.83 5.53 0.35
N GLY A 57 4.14 5.46 0.13
CA GLY A 57 5.02 4.42 0.67
C GLY A 57 6.23 5.04 1.34
N LYS A 58 6.48 4.71 2.61
CA LYS A 58 7.57 5.27 3.41
C LYS A 58 8.20 4.24 4.35
N ALA A 59 9.41 4.51 4.81
CA ALA A 59 10.05 3.73 5.86
C ALA A 59 9.38 4.05 7.22
N ASP A 60 9.62 3.22 8.24
CA ASP A 60 9.29 3.56 9.62
C ASP A 60 10.25 4.64 10.15
N SER A 61 10.03 5.86 9.67
CA SER A 61 10.81 7.04 10.00
C SER A 61 9.93 8.27 9.81
N ASN A 62 10.26 9.34 10.52
CA ASN A 62 9.60 10.65 10.37
C ASN A 62 10.00 11.41 9.09
N LEU A 63 10.53 10.70 8.10
CA LEU A 63 10.94 11.25 6.82
C LEU A 63 9.77 11.33 5.84
N GLU A 64 9.94 12.14 4.80
CA GLU A 64 8.98 12.26 3.70
C GLU A 64 8.76 10.92 2.99
N PRO A 65 7.56 10.70 2.42
CA PRO A 65 7.27 9.47 1.70
C PRO A 65 8.22 9.26 0.53
N SER A 66 8.78 8.05 0.44
CA SER A 66 9.69 7.66 -0.64
C SER A 66 8.95 7.38 -1.95
N VAL A 67 7.65 7.12 -1.87
CA VAL A 67 6.74 6.90 -2.99
C VAL A 67 5.49 7.70 -2.72
N GLU A 68 5.06 8.44 -3.74
CA GLU A 68 3.74 9.05 -3.80
C GLU A 68 3.17 8.76 -5.20
N GLN A 69 2.04 8.08 -5.25
CA GLN A 69 1.34 7.74 -6.48
C GLN A 69 -0.07 8.33 -6.44
N HIS A 70 -0.36 9.20 -7.39
CA HIS A 70 -1.69 9.74 -7.60
C HIS A 70 -2.50 8.77 -8.47
N ILE A 71 -3.67 8.41 -7.98
CA ILE A 71 -4.61 7.47 -8.60
C ILE A 71 -5.81 8.30 -9.05
N GLU A 72 -5.92 8.50 -10.36
CA GLU A 72 -6.97 9.33 -10.97
C GLU A 72 -8.37 8.72 -10.85
N TYR A 73 -8.46 7.40 -10.61
CA TYR A 73 -9.72 6.72 -10.39
C TYR A 73 -9.55 5.50 -9.49
N THR A 74 -10.40 5.37 -8.47
CA THR A 74 -10.45 4.23 -7.56
C THR A 74 -11.89 3.86 -7.21
N ASP A 75 -12.15 2.56 -7.15
CA ASP A 75 -13.41 2.00 -6.63
C ASP A 75 -13.33 1.62 -5.14
N TYR A 76 -12.27 2.04 -4.44
CA TYR A 76 -12.10 1.73 -3.01
C TYR A 76 -13.16 2.45 -2.17
N PRO A 77 -13.96 1.72 -1.37
CA PRO A 77 -15.15 2.30 -0.75
C PRO A 77 -14.88 3.11 0.52
N GLU A 78 -13.69 2.98 1.12
CA GLU A 78 -13.34 3.70 2.34
C GLU A 78 -12.43 4.91 2.07
N LYS A 79 -12.38 5.85 3.03
CA LYS A 79 -11.55 7.07 2.93
C LYS A 79 -10.05 6.81 2.93
N GLY A 80 -9.63 5.61 3.30
CA GLY A 80 -8.23 5.24 3.27
C GLY A 80 -7.99 3.89 3.92
N ALA A 81 -6.76 3.42 3.79
CA ALA A 81 -6.32 2.16 4.36
C ALA A 81 -4.81 2.20 4.58
N LYS A 82 -4.34 1.38 5.53
CA LYS A 82 -2.92 1.23 5.86
C LYS A 82 -2.51 -0.21 5.60
N PHE A 83 -1.28 -0.38 5.12
CA PHE A 83 -0.70 -1.68 4.80
C PHE A 83 0.77 -1.68 5.14
N TYR A 84 1.29 -2.83 5.55
CA TYR A 84 2.71 -3.01 5.83
C TYR A 84 3.30 -4.02 4.87
N VAL A 85 4.52 -3.74 4.41
CA VAL A 85 5.34 -4.72 3.70
C VAL A 85 6.54 -5.04 4.58
N CYS A 86 6.61 -6.29 5.03
CA CYS A 86 7.71 -6.83 5.84
C CYS A 86 8.21 -8.11 5.19
N ASP A 87 9.52 -8.24 4.96
CA ASP A 87 10.14 -9.43 4.36
C ASP A 87 9.40 -9.97 3.12
N ASP A 88 9.04 -9.08 2.19
CA ASP A 88 8.26 -9.39 0.97
C ASP A 88 6.81 -9.89 1.17
N VAL A 89 6.27 -9.72 2.37
CA VAL A 89 4.88 -10.02 2.71
C VAL A 89 4.11 -8.71 2.90
N LEU A 90 3.07 -8.51 2.10
CA LEU A 90 2.09 -7.44 2.28
C LEU A 90 1.00 -7.91 3.24
N MET A 91 0.76 -7.12 4.28
CA MET A 91 -0.17 -7.46 5.37
C MET A 91 -0.91 -6.24 5.89
N LEU A 92 -2.03 -6.48 6.58
CA LEU A 92 -2.73 -5.43 7.31
C LEU A 92 -1.98 -5.09 8.61
N PRO A 93 -2.11 -3.86 9.13
CA PRO A 93 -1.51 -3.45 10.39
C PRO A 93 -1.91 -4.32 11.59
N GLU A 94 -3.09 -4.94 11.53
CA GLU A 94 -3.61 -5.82 12.58
C GLU A 94 -3.01 -7.24 12.53
N GLU A 95 -2.29 -7.58 11.45
CA GLU A 95 -1.64 -8.89 11.24
C GLU A 95 -0.12 -8.86 11.51
N TYR A 96 0.43 -7.71 11.90
CA TYR A 96 1.84 -7.51 12.28
C TYR A 96 1.99 -7.45 13.81
#